data_AF-A0A661XD20-F1
#
_entry.id   AF-A0A661XD20-F1
#
_cell.length_a   1.000
_cell.length_b   1.000
_cell.length_c   1.000
_cell.angle_alpha   90.00
_cell.angle_beta   90.00
_cell.angle_gamma   90.00
#
_symmetry.space_group_name_H-M   'P 1'
#
loop_
_entity.id
_entity.type
_entity.pdbx_description
1 polymer ?
#
loop_
_entity_poly.entity_id
_entity_poly.type
_entity_poly.pdbx_seq_one_letter_code
_entity_poly.pdbx_strand_id
1 'polypeptide(L)'
;MRRIIFCFILSLSFIKSYSGVNALPFLRYGIGARAVGMGGAFTGLCNDASSVFWNPAGISGVLENEFNLTTSILSDGRNDNLVLVALPKTGIGFLFEMVGVGDVHGYENGVPSGEFNWDNQVFNITYSKAITDGVQWGLTLKYVMSKLKDEKASSFGFDFGVKAYPSKKISFGFVIKDVASSLKWSTGAKDEIPIYVRSGITFKLLNYKLLTSFDIGKVEGEDKMRYSFGAEYWLAKSFAVRSGYSDNGFSAGISIGIKKLLLEYSFSDEDLSSRQILSLSLKF
;
A
#
# COMPACT_ATOMS: atom_id res chain seq x y z
N MET A 1 20.55 -5.46 31.76
CA MET A 1 20.58 -5.59 30.28
C MET A 1 20.01 -6.96 29.90
N ARG A 2 18.70 -7.06 29.64
CA ARG A 2 18.06 -8.32 29.21
C ARG A 2 17.96 -8.31 27.68
N ARG A 3 18.79 -9.10 27.01
CA ARG A 3 18.70 -9.35 25.56
C ARG A 3 17.52 -10.29 25.33
N ILE A 4 16.36 -9.75 24.99
CA ILE A 4 15.25 -10.55 24.47
C ILE A 4 15.48 -10.65 22.96
N ILE A 5 16.03 -11.79 22.54
CA ILE A 5 16.16 -12.16 21.14
C ILE A 5 14.77 -12.64 20.70
N PHE A 6 14.03 -11.79 20.00
CA PHE A 6 12.79 -12.20 19.31
C PHE A 6 13.19 -12.91 18.01
N CYS A 7 13.23 -14.24 18.05
CA CYS A 7 13.23 -15.05 16.84
C CYS A 7 11.78 -15.14 16.31
N PHE A 8 11.42 -14.24 15.38
CA PHE A 8 10.20 -14.39 14.58
C PHE A 8 10.55 -15.21 13.34
N ILE A 9 10.56 -16.54 13.46
CA ILE A 9 10.44 -17.42 12.29
C ILE A 9 8.95 -17.72 12.16
N LEU A 10 8.23 -16.86 11.43
CA LEU A 10 6.86 -17.17 11.04
C LEU A 10 6.93 -18.08 9.81
N SER A 11 6.66 -19.37 10.00
CA SER A 11 6.53 -20.31 8.89
C SER A 11 5.30 -19.93 8.06
N LEU A 12 5.51 -19.42 6.84
CA LEU A 12 4.46 -19.07 5.86
C LEU A 12 3.65 -20.27 5.34
N SER A 13 3.83 -21.47 5.92
CA SER A 13 3.34 -22.76 5.44
C SER A 13 1.82 -22.97 5.52
N PHE A 14 1.03 -21.96 5.90
CA PHE A 14 -0.43 -22.09 6.07
C PHE A 14 -1.28 -21.44 4.95
N ILE A 15 -0.65 -20.89 3.92
CA ILE A 15 -1.40 -20.26 2.82
C ILE A 15 -1.69 -21.32 1.73
N LYS A 16 -2.99 -21.64 1.53
CA LYS A 16 -3.43 -22.55 0.48
C LYS A 16 -3.16 -21.93 -0.90
N SER A 17 -2.65 -22.75 -1.81
CA SER A 17 -2.48 -22.39 -3.22
C SER A 17 -3.67 -22.95 -4.02
N TYR A 18 -4.31 -22.13 -4.83
CA TYR A 18 -5.36 -22.50 -5.77
C TYR A 18 -5.35 -21.49 -6.92
N SER A 19 -5.41 -21.96 -8.17
CA SER A 19 -5.45 -21.10 -9.35
C SER A 19 -6.83 -20.46 -9.52
N GLY A 20 -7.10 -19.41 -8.74
CA GLY A 20 -8.29 -18.57 -8.86
C GLY A 20 -7.97 -17.21 -9.47
N VAL A 21 -8.94 -16.61 -10.17
CA VAL A 21 -8.87 -15.19 -10.54
C VAL A 21 -9.11 -14.38 -9.28
N ASN A 22 -8.07 -13.73 -8.77
CA ASN A 22 -8.16 -12.95 -7.52
C ASN A 22 -8.91 -11.64 -7.74
N ALA A 23 -9.94 -11.37 -6.94
CA ALA A 23 -10.66 -10.10 -7.01
C ALA A 23 -9.76 -8.91 -6.63
N LEU A 24 -10.07 -7.76 -7.24
CA LEU A 24 -9.55 -6.43 -6.89
C LEU A 24 -8.01 -6.39 -6.70
N PRO A 25 -7.21 -6.69 -7.74
CA PRO A 25 -5.75 -6.70 -7.66
C PRO A 25 -5.12 -5.35 -7.25
N PHE A 26 -5.82 -4.24 -7.47
CA PHE A 26 -5.35 -2.90 -7.09
C PHE A 26 -5.11 -2.76 -5.57
N LEU A 27 -5.84 -3.51 -4.73
CA LEU A 27 -5.64 -3.54 -3.26
C LEU A 27 -4.22 -4.02 -2.85
N ARG A 28 -3.46 -4.58 -3.79
CA ARG A 28 -2.11 -5.13 -3.60
C ARG A 28 -1.05 -4.44 -4.46
N TYR A 29 -1.41 -3.46 -5.29
CA TYR A 29 -0.51 -2.84 -6.29
C TYR A 29 0.32 -1.66 -5.76
N GLY A 30 0.16 -1.34 -4.48
CA GLY A 30 0.94 -0.31 -3.78
C GLY A 30 0.48 1.10 -4.12
N ILE A 31 0.47 1.98 -3.11
CA ILE A 31 0.03 3.37 -3.25
C ILE A 31 1.10 4.35 -2.76
N GLY A 32 0.98 5.61 -3.18
CA GLY A 32 1.82 6.72 -2.74
C GLY A 32 3.17 6.77 -3.47
N ALA A 33 3.52 7.95 -3.98
CA ALA A 33 4.73 8.12 -4.81
C ALA A 33 6.02 7.73 -4.06
N ARG A 34 6.08 7.97 -2.75
CA ARG A 34 7.22 7.59 -1.93
C ARG A 34 7.44 6.08 -1.88
N ALA A 35 6.40 5.33 -1.50
CA ALA A 35 6.47 3.89 -1.34
C ALA A 35 6.62 3.18 -2.69
N VAL A 36 5.95 3.64 -3.74
CA VAL A 36 6.09 3.07 -5.08
C VAL A 36 7.47 3.32 -5.67
N GLY A 37 8.05 4.52 -5.51
CA GLY A 37 9.45 4.76 -5.92
C GLY A 37 10.50 3.97 -5.13
N MET A 38 10.09 3.26 -4.07
CA MET A 38 10.89 2.30 -3.29
C MET A 38 10.58 0.85 -3.68
N GLY A 39 9.97 0.61 -4.85
CA GLY A 39 9.56 -0.72 -5.31
C GLY A 39 8.47 -1.36 -4.44
N GLY A 40 7.78 -0.59 -3.60
CA GLY A 40 6.82 -1.09 -2.62
C GLY A 40 7.45 -1.73 -1.37
N ALA A 41 8.77 -1.59 -1.17
CA ALA A 41 9.46 -2.07 0.03
C ALA A 41 9.18 -1.17 1.25
N PHE A 42 7.94 -1.20 1.75
CA PHE A 42 7.42 -0.19 2.67
C PHE A 42 6.79 -0.75 3.95
N THR A 43 6.60 -2.08 4.07
CA THR A 43 5.96 -2.69 5.25
C THR A 43 6.75 -2.45 6.54
N GLY A 44 8.09 -2.48 6.48
CA GLY A 44 8.97 -2.17 7.61
C GLY A 44 9.28 -0.68 7.80
N LEU A 45 9.06 0.14 6.76
CA LEU A 45 9.39 1.57 6.75
C LEU A 45 8.20 2.43 7.21
N CYS A 46 6.99 2.15 6.69
CA CYS A 46 5.73 2.87 6.85
C CYS A 46 5.70 3.93 7.97
N ASN A 47 5.82 5.19 7.59
CA ASN A 47 5.93 6.31 8.54
C ASN A 47 5.37 7.63 7.99
N ASP A 48 4.42 7.53 7.05
CA ASP A 48 3.64 8.64 6.49
C ASP A 48 2.16 8.23 6.38
N ALA A 49 1.32 9.12 5.85
CA ALA A 49 -0.12 8.89 5.73
C ALA A 49 -0.48 7.61 4.94
N SER A 50 0.37 7.17 3.99
CA SER A 50 0.14 5.93 3.24
C SER A 50 0.25 4.66 4.09
N SER A 51 0.70 4.76 5.34
CA SER A 51 0.74 3.63 6.29
C SER A 51 -0.63 2.96 6.48
N VAL A 52 -1.73 3.69 6.27
CA VAL A 52 -3.11 3.14 6.26
C VAL A 52 -3.25 1.96 5.29
N PHE A 53 -2.51 1.98 4.17
CA PHE A 53 -2.51 0.90 3.17
C PHE A 53 -1.40 -0.13 3.38
N TRP A 54 -0.19 0.32 3.75
CA TRP A 54 0.99 -0.54 3.76
C TRP A 54 1.13 -1.37 5.03
N ASN A 55 0.93 -0.76 6.19
CA ASN A 55 0.97 -1.43 7.49
C ASN A 55 0.37 -0.48 8.55
N PRO A 56 -0.81 -0.80 9.11
CA PRO A 56 -1.53 0.09 10.00
C PRO A 56 -0.75 0.46 11.27
N ALA A 57 0.20 -0.38 11.72
CA ALA A 57 1.06 -0.07 12.85
C ALA A 57 1.92 1.18 12.66
N GLY A 58 2.12 1.64 11.41
CA GLY A 58 2.92 2.81 11.08
C GLY A 58 2.28 4.15 11.47
N ILE A 59 0.95 4.21 11.64
CA ILE A 59 0.23 5.47 11.87
C ILE A 59 0.66 6.17 13.15
N SER A 60 0.82 5.41 14.25
CA SER A 60 1.32 5.98 15.51
C SER A 60 2.81 6.38 15.47
N GLY A 61 3.53 6.02 14.39
CA GLY A 61 4.92 6.40 14.13
C GLY A 61 5.10 7.59 13.17
N VAL A 62 4.01 8.14 12.62
CA VAL A 62 4.06 9.38 11.82
C VAL A 62 4.42 10.56 12.73
N LEU A 63 5.25 11.48 12.25
CA LEU A 63 5.82 12.56 13.09
C LEU A 63 4.85 13.70 13.38
N GLU A 64 4.04 14.08 12.39
CA GLU A 64 3.09 15.20 12.43
C GLU A 64 1.76 14.74 11.84
N ASN A 65 0.69 15.52 12.02
CA ASN A 65 -0.52 15.19 11.28
C ASN A 65 -0.21 15.37 9.79
N GLU A 66 -0.73 14.49 8.96
CA GLU A 66 -0.47 14.50 7.54
C GLU A 66 -1.77 14.35 6.77
N PHE A 67 -2.00 15.27 5.84
CA PHE A 67 -3.00 15.15 4.79
C PHE A 67 -2.28 14.94 3.48
N ASN A 68 -2.64 13.90 2.73
CA ASN A 68 -2.00 13.59 1.46
C ASN A 68 -3.06 13.35 0.37
N LEU A 69 -2.81 13.96 -0.78
CA LEU A 69 -3.52 13.69 -2.03
C LEU A 69 -2.55 12.98 -2.96
N THR A 70 -2.98 11.86 -3.54
CA THR A 70 -2.19 11.14 -4.53
C THR A 70 -3.05 10.85 -5.75
N THR A 71 -2.45 10.93 -6.94
CA THR A 71 -3.04 10.45 -8.18
C THR A 71 -2.01 9.58 -8.91
N SER A 72 -2.47 8.44 -9.40
CA SER A 72 -1.70 7.52 -10.23
C SER A 72 -2.34 7.45 -11.61
N ILE A 73 -1.56 7.78 -12.63
CA ILE A 73 -1.92 7.57 -14.03
C ILE A 73 -1.41 6.19 -14.41
N LEU A 74 -2.35 5.32 -14.78
CA LEU A 74 -2.10 3.94 -15.19
C LEU A 74 -2.23 3.84 -16.70
N SER A 75 -1.74 2.74 -17.27
CA SER A 75 -1.95 2.46 -18.70
C SER A 75 -3.43 2.18 -19.01
N ASP A 76 -3.80 2.40 -20.27
CA ASP A 76 -5.16 2.19 -20.81
C ASP A 76 -6.24 3.11 -20.22
N GLY A 77 -5.87 4.36 -19.91
CA GLY A 77 -6.81 5.37 -19.42
C GLY A 77 -7.29 5.17 -17.98
N ARG A 78 -6.73 4.18 -17.28
CA ARG A 78 -7.01 3.92 -15.87
C ARG A 78 -6.41 4.99 -14.97
N ASN A 79 -7.11 5.27 -13.87
CA ASN A 79 -6.61 6.16 -12.82
C ASN A 79 -6.85 5.57 -11.43
N ASP A 80 -6.04 6.03 -10.48
CA ASP A 80 -6.19 5.72 -9.06
C ASP A 80 -5.92 7.00 -8.25
N ASN A 81 -6.93 7.48 -7.53
CA ASN A 81 -6.92 8.75 -6.81
C ASN A 81 -7.17 8.50 -5.33
N LEU A 82 -6.36 9.13 -4.48
CA LEU A 82 -6.33 8.83 -3.06
C LEU A 82 -6.38 10.11 -2.22
N VAL A 83 -7.14 10.02 -1.14
CA VAL A 83 -7.13 10.97 -0.02
C VAL A 83 -6.70 10.20 1.23
N LEU A 84 -5.62 10.67 1.84
CA LEU A 84 -4.98 10.01 2.97
C LEU A 84 -4.88 11.00 4.14
N VAL A 85 -5.16 10.53 5.35
CA VAL A 85 -4.96 11.31 6.58
C VAL A 85 -4.28 10.43 7.63
N ALA A 86 -3.28 10.98 8.31
CA ALA A 86 -2.71 10.40 9.51
C ALA A 86 -2.73 11.40 10.67
N LEU A 87 -3.25 10.96 11.81
CA LEU A 87 -3.35 11.69 13.06
C LEU A 87 -2.60 10.89 14.15
N PRO A 88 -1.24 10.95 14.20
CA PRO A 88 -0.43 10.06 15.01
C PRO A 88 -0.73 10.14 16.51
N LYS A 89 -1.10 11.33 17.02
CA LYS A 89 -1.42 11.53 18.45
C LYS A 89 -2.63 10.73 18.92
N THR A 90 -3.65 10.62 18.07
CA THR A 90 -4.84 9.79 18.34
C THR A 90 -4.65 8.35 17.84
N GLY A 91 -3.64 8.11 17.01
CA GLY A 91 -3.41 6.83 16.35
C GLY A 91 -4.34 6.57 15.18
N ILE A 92 -5.09 7.58 14.72
CA ILE A 92 -6.13 7.41 13.69
C ILE A 92 -5.53 7.66 12.30
N GLY A 93 -5.88 6.82 11.34
CA GLY A 93 -5.58 7.00 9.93
C GLY A 93 -6.82 6.79 9.05
N PHE A 94 -6.90 7.51 7.94
CA PHE A 94 -7.98 7.41 6.97
C PHE A 94 -7.42 7.26 5.55
N LEU A 95 -8.08 6.44 4.74
CA LEU A 95 -7.90 6.34 3.29
C LEU A 95 -9.27 6.40 2.63
N PHE A 96 -9.39 7.24 1.61
CA PHE A 96 -10.38 7.10 0.57
C PHE A 96 -9.65 6.92 -0.75
N GLU A 97 -9.90 5.82 -1.45
CA GLU A 97 -9.29 5.46 -2.73
C GLU A 97 -10.38 5.31 -3.78
N MET A 98 -10.16 5.88 -4.96
CA MET A 98 -11.04 5.79 -6.12
C MET A 98 -10.20 5.30 -7.31
N VAL A 99 -10.49 4.10 -7.78
CA VAL A 99 -9.73 3.47 -8.88
C VAL A 99 -10.67 2.88 -9.91
N GLY A 100 -10.36 3.13 -11.18
CA GLY A 100 -11.23 2.68 -12.26
C GLY A 100 -10.78 3.07 -13.64
N VAL A 101 -11.68 2.82 -14.58
CA VAL A 101 -11.66 3.27 -15.96
C VAL A 101 -13.08 3.62 -16.39
N GLY A 102 -13.23 4.76 -17.05
CA GLY A 102 -14.48 5.23 -17.64
C GLY A 102 -14.42 5.24 -19.16
N ASP A 103 -15.56 5.57 -19.77
CA ASP A 103 -15.76 5.78 -21.20
C ASP A 103 -15.30 4.60 -22.08
N VAL A 104 -15.39 3.37 -21.57
CA VAL A 104 -15.02 2.17 -22.32
C VAL A 104 -16.20 1.75 -23.19
N HIS A 105 -16.14 2.00 -24.49
CA HIS A 105 -17.19 1.57 -25.42
C HIS A 105 -17.09 0.08 -25.73
N GLY A 106 -18.16 -0.66 -25.43
CA GLY A 106 -18.32 -2.07 -25.78
C GLY A 106 -18.78 -2.24 -27.23
N TYR A 107 -18.30 -3.30 -27.87
CA TYR A 107 -18.73 -3.71 -29.20
C TYR A 107 -19.00 -5.22 -29.23
N GLU A 108 -20.16 -5.60 -29.75
CA GLU A 108 -20.51 -6.99 -30.05
C GLU A 108 -20.61 -7.17 -31.55
N ASN A 109 -19.73 -7.99 -32.14
CA ASN A 109 -19.65 -8.21 -33.60
C ASN A 109 -19.52 -6.90 -34.42
N GLY A 110 -18.81 -5.91 -33.87
CA GLY A 110 -18.62 -4.59 -34.50
C GLY A 110 -19.77 -3.61 -34.29
N VAL A 111 -20.83 -3.99 -33.56
CA VAL A 111 -21.95 -3.13 -33.22
C VAL A 111 -21.77 -2.59 -31.79
N PRO A 112 -21.94 -1.27 -31.54
CA PRO A 112 -21.89 -0.73 -30.19
C PRO A 112 -22.86 -1.44 -29.24
N SER A 113 -22.37 -1.93 -28.10
CA SER A 113 -23.14 -2.69 -27.11
C SER A 113 -23.27 -1.99 -25.74
N GLY A 114 -22.92 -0.70 -25.69
CA GLY A 114 -23.02 0.16 -24.51
C GLY A 114 -21.65 0.53 -23.93
N GLU A 115 -21.62 1.02 -22.70
CA GLU A 115 -20.38 1.35 -21.97
C GLU A 115 -20.04 0.29 -20.93
N PHE A 116 -18.75 0.00 -20.78
CA PHE A 116 -18.20 -0.97 -19.85
C PHE A 116 -17.28 -0.27 -18.84
N ASN A 117 -17.88 0.51 -17.95
CA ASN A 117 -17.12 1.21 -16.92
C ASN A 117 -16.85 0.27 -15.72
N TRP A 118 -15.66 0.43 -15.13
CA TRP A 118 -15.25 -0.28 -13.93
C TRP A 118 -14.79 0.75 -12.90
N ASP A 119 -15.55 0.88 -11.82
CA ASP A 119 -15.35 1.88 -10.78
C ASP A 119 -15.26 1.21 -9.42
N ASN A 120 -14.25 1.56 -8.63
CA ASN A 120 -14.09 1.04 -7.28
C ASN A 120 -13.79 2.16 -6.30
N GLN A 121 -14.32 2.00 -5.10
CA GLN A 121 -14.09 2.90 -3.99
C GLN A 121 -13.70 2.09 -2.77
N VAL A 122 -12.65 2.53 -2.07
CA VAL A 122 -12.20 1.91 -0.81
C VAL A 122 -12.17 2.96 0.28
N PHE A 123 -12.75 2.61 1.42
CA PHE A 123 -12.70 3.39 2.64
C PHE A 123 -11.99 2.58 3.71
N ASN A 124 -10.86 3.10 4.21
CA ASN A 124 -10.21 2.51 5.37
C ASN A 124 -10.23 3.48 6.55
N ILE A 125 -10.55 2.93 7.72
CA ILE A 125 -10.32 3.59 9.00
C ILE A 125 -9.34 2.73 9.79
N THR A 126 -8.25 3.34 10.21
CA THR A 126 -7.16 2.68 10.92
C THR A 126 -7.02 3.23 12.32
N TYR A 127 -6.78 2.34 13.27
CA TYR A 127 -6.32 2.68 14.61
C TYR A 127 -4.96 2.02 14.86
N SER A 128 -4.02 2.77 15.44
CA SER A 128 -2.67 2.32 15.75
C SER A 128 -2.24 2.79 17.13
N LYS A 129 -1.46 1.95 17.82
CA LYS A 129 -0.91 2.29 19.14
C LYS A 129 0.43 1.63 19.38
N ALA A 130 1.31 2.33 20.11
CA ALA A 130 2.51 1.74 20.69
C ALA A 130 2.16 0.84 21.89
N ILE A 131 2.64 -0.40 21.89
CA ILE A 131 2.60 -1.30 23.06
C ILE A 131 3.79 -1.00 23.97
N THR A 132 4.96 -0.78 23.38
CA THR A 132 6.20 -0.37 24.05
C THR A 132 6.93 0.68 23.21
N ASP A 133 8.00 1.26 23.74
CA ASP A 133 8.86 2.20 22.99
C ASP A 133 9.42 1.62 21.68
N GLY A 134 9.47 0.29 21.55
CA GLY A 134 10.01 -0.40 20.38
C GLY A 134 9.00 -1.22 19.60
N VAL A 135 7.71 -1.25 19.98
CA VAL A 135 6.70 -2.10 19.31
C VAL A 135 5.37 -1.35 19.19
N GLN A 136 4.84 -1.32 17.96
CA GLN A 136 3.57 -0.73 17.58
C GLN A 136 2.69 -1.79 16.92
N TRP A 137 1.38 -1.64 17.04
CA TRP A 137 0.39 -2.40 16.28
C TRP A 137 -0.63 -1.46 15.66
N GLY A 138 -1.39 -2.00 14.71
CA GLY A 138 -2.55 -1.32 14.18
C GLY A 138 -3.56 -2.29 13.58
N LEU A 139 -4.80 -1.81 13.49
CA LEU A 139 -5.93 -2.49 12.89
C LEU A 139 -6.61 -1.53 11.93
N THR A 140 -6.99 -2.03 10.77
CA THR A 140 -7.77 -1.30 9.77
C THR A 140 -9.10 -2.01 9.57
N LEU A 141 -10.19 -1.25 9.58
CA LEU A 141 -11.46 -1.66 8.98
C LEU A 141 -11.51 -1.12 7.55
N LYS A 142 -11.83 -2.00 6.60
CA LYS A 142 -11.89 -1.72 5.18
C LYS A 142 -13.30 -1.96 4.66
N TYR A 143 -13.80 -1.00 3.89
CA TYR A 143 -15.04 -1.15 3.15
C TYR A 143 -14.77 -0.87 1.67
N VAL A 144 -15.14 -1.81 0.82
CA VAL A 144 -14.93 -1.75 -0.62
C VAL A 144 -16.27 -1.73 -1.33
N MET A 145 -16.39 -0.86 -2.31
CA MET A 145 -17.51 -0.82 -3.26
C MET A 145 -16.93 -1.01 -4.66
N SER A 146 -17.56 -1.86 -5.45
CA SER A 146 -17.21 -2.09 -6.85
C SER A 146 -18.44 -1.95 -7.71
N LYS A 147 -18.29 -1.34 -8.88
CA LYS A 147 -19.30 -1.27 -9.91
C LYS A 147 -18.67 -1.74 -11.21
N LEU A 148 -19.32 -2.70 -11.86
CA LEU A 148 -18.94 -3.20 -13.17
C LEU A 148 -20.18 -3.20 -14.04
N LYS A 149 -20.22 -2.31 -15.04
CA LYS A 149 -21.44 -2.03 -15.81
C LYS A 149 -22.61 -1.66 -14.87
N ASP A 150 -23.69 -2.44 -14.88
CA ASP A 150 -24.89 -2.21 -14.06
C ASP A 150 -24.84 -2.93 -12.71
N GLU A 151 -23.88 -3.85 -12.56
CA GLU A 151 -23.74 -4.67 -11.36
C GLU A 151 -22.91 -3.97 -10.29
N LYS A 152 -23.33 -4.14 -9.04
CA LYS A 152 -22.66 -3.55 -7.88
C LYS A 152 -22.24 -4.65 -6.93
N ALA A 153 -21.12 -4.43 -6.26
CA ALA A 153 -20.67 -5.29 -5.21
C ALA A 153 -20.10 -4.51 -4.03
N SER A 154 -20.09 -5.15 -2.87
CA SER A 154 -19.41 -4.59 -1.70
C SER A 154 -18.72 -5.66 -0.88
N SER A 155 -17.71 -5.23 -0.11
CA SER A 155 -16.95 -6.07 0.80
C SER A 155 -16.57 -5.32 2.06
N PHE A 156 -16.49 -6.05 3.18
CA PHE A 156 -15.84 -5.60 4.40
C PHE A 156 -14.61 -6.46 4.65
N GLY A 157 -13.55 -5.87 5.18
CA GLY A 157 -12.30 -6.55 5.47
C GLY A 157 -11.53 -5.93 6.61
N PHE A 158 -10.51 -6.64 7.06
CA PHE A 158 -9.62 -6.17 8.10
C PHE A 158 -8.15 -6.36 7.74
N ASP A 159 -7.32 -5.36 8.06
CA ASP A 159 -5.87 -5.49 8.01
C ASP A 159 -5.32 -5.39 9.44
N PHE A 160 -4.37 -6.25 9.80
CA PHE A 160 -3.68 -6.20 11.09
C PHE A 160 -2.17 -6.10 10.86
N GLY A 161 -1.55 -5.15 11.55
CA GLY A 161 -0.13 -4.84 11.37
C GLY A 161 0.60 -4.73 12.69
N VAL A 162 1.88 -5.09 12.65
CA VAL A 162 2.85 -4.90 13.74
C VAL A 162 4.09 -4.24 13.15
N LYS A 163 4.70 -3.36 13.93
CA LYS A 163 5.98 -2.74 13.61
C LYS A 163 6.88 -2.76 14.85
N ALA A 164 8.12 -3.17 14.67
CA ALA A 164 9.11 -3.25 15.74
C ALA A 164 10.36 -2.44 15.39
N TYR A 165 11.00 -1.86 16.40
CA TYR A 165 12.24 -1.10 16.30
C TYR A 165 13.30 -1.72 17.21
N PRO A 166 13.97 -2.82 16.77
CA PRO A 166 15.05 -3.42 17.55
C PRO A 166 16.18 -2.44 17.88
N SER A 167 16.36 -1.39 17.06
CA SER A 167 17.22 -0.24 17.35
C SER A 167 16.70 1.01 16.62
N LYS A 168 17.27 2.19 16.92
CA LYS A 168 16.93 3.42 16.18
C LYS A 168 17.22 3.34 14.67
N LYS A 169 18.11 2.43 14.26
CA LYS A 169 18.58 2.25 12.88
C LYS A 169 17.91 1.10 12.14
N ILE A 170 17.08 0.28 12.81
CA ILE A 170 16.46 -0.90 12.22
C ILE A 170 14.99 -0.91 12.58
N SER A 171 14.12 -1.06 11.59
CA SER A 171 12.71 -1.36 11.80
C SER A 171 12.30 -2.62 11.06
N PHE A 172 11.40 -3.36 11.67
CA PHE A 172 10.72 -4.52 11.11
C PHE A 172 9.22 -4.24 11.05
N GLY A 173 8.55 -4.76 10.04
CA GLY A 173 7.10 -4.72 9.92
C GLY A 173 6.55 -6.08 9.50
N PHE A 174 5.37 -6.38 9.99
CA PHE A 174 4.55 -7.52 9.56
C PHE A 174 3.13 -7.04 9.36
N VAL A 175 2.46 -7.50 8.31
CA VAL A 175 1.06 -7.19 8.08
C VAL A 175 0.35 -8.41 7.47
N ILE A 176 -0.88 -8.63 7.91
CA ILE A 176 -1.85 -9.48 7.25
C ILE A 176 -2.99 -8.59 6.76
N LYS A 177 -3.27 -8.62 5.46
CA LYS A 177 -4.29 -7.79 4.81
C LYS A 177 -5.47 -8.63 4.34
N ASP A 178 -6.60 -7.96 4.21
CA ASP A 178 -7.82 -8.44 3.56
C ASP A 178 -8.48 -9.64 4.28
N VAL A 179 -8.28 -9.77 5.59
CA VAL A 179 -8.92 -10.81 6.40
C VAL A 179 -10.44 -10.64 6.37
N ALA A 180 -11.15 -11.76 6.21
CA ALA A 180 -12.62 -11.84 6.14
C ALA A 180 -13.24 -11.06 4.95
N SER A 181 -12.46 -10.79 3.91
CA SER A 181 -12.90 -10.03 2.74
C SER A 181 -13.48 -10.95 1.66
N SER A 182 -14.74 -10.70 1.28
CA SER A 182 -15.39 -11.33 0.13
C SER A 182 -16.28 -10.30 -0.56
N LEU A 183 -16.10 -10.14 -1.86
CA LEU A 183 -16.84 -9.21 -2.70
C LEU A 183 -18.18 -9.87 -3.08
N LYS A 184 -19.29 -9.30 -2.60
CA LYS A 184 -20.64 -9.83 -2.84
C LYS A 184 -21.37 -8.98 -3.86
N TRP A 185 -21.73 -9.58 -4.98
CA TRP A 185 -22.41 -8.93 -6.10
C TRP A 185 -23.93 -8.89 -5.93
N SER A 186 -24.58 -7.92 -6.56
CA SER A 186 -26.04 -7.82 -6.68
C SER A 186 -26.67 -9.04 -7.33
N THR A 187 -25.95 -9.74 -8.21
CA THR A 187 -26.35 -11.01 -8.83
C THR A 187 -26.40 -12.19 -7.86
N GLY A 188 -25.85 -12.05 -6.65
CA GLY A 188 -25.63 -13.14 -5.70
C GLY A 188 -24.29 -13.86 -5.86
N ALA A 189 -23.53 -13.56 -6.92
CA ALA A 189 -22.16 -14.05 -7.09
C ALA A 189 -21.24 -13.54 -5.98
N LYS A 190 -20.18 -14.29 -5.71
CA LYS A 190 -19.16 -13.93 -4.71
C LYS A 190 -17.77 -14.17 -5.28
N ASP A 191 -16.92 -13.16 -5.16
CA ASP A 191 -15.49 -13.30 -5.41
C ASP A 191 -14.71 -13.14 -4.11
N GLU A 192 -13.69 -13.96 -3.91
CA GLU A 192 -12.81 -13.84 -2.75
C GLU A 192 -11.73 -12.80 -3.01
N ILE A 193 -11.50 -11.95 -2.01
CA ILE A 193 -10.34 -11.05 -1.99
C ILE A 193 -9.27 -11.80 -1.19
N PRO A 194 -8.17 -12.23 -1.81
CA PRO A 194 -7.21 -13.12 -1.16
C PRO A 194 -6.50 -12.42 -0.01
N ILE A 195 -6.23 -13.18 1.05
CA ILE A 195 -5.38 -12.69 2.15
C ILE A 195 -3.97 -12.42 1.62
N TYR A 196 -3.38 -11.31 2.02
CA TYR A 196 -1.99 -10.97 1.70
C TYR A 196 -1.15 -10.82 2.97
N VAL A 197 -0.19 -11.72 3.16
CA VAL A 197 0.77 -11.65 4.27
C VAL A 197 2.07 -11.05 3.77
N ARG A 198 2.60 -10.06 4.49
CA ARG A 198 3.87 -9.40 4.17
C ARG A 198 4.71 -9.15 5.40
N SER A 199 6.02 -9.18 5.20
CA SER A 199 7.03 -8.79 6.16
C SER A 199 8.02 -7.84 5.49
N GLY A 200 8.54 -6.87 6.23
CA GLY A 200 9.55 -5.95 5.73
C GLY A 200 10.59 -5.58 6.77
N ILE A 201 11.80 -5.28 6.33
CA ILE A 201 12.89 -4.78 7.17
C ILE A 201 13.49 -3.54 6.54
N THR A 202 13.79 -2.53 7.35
CA THR A 202 14.39 -1.28 6.91
C THR A 202 15.61 -0.95 7.75
N PHE A 203 16.68 -0.55 7.07
CA PHE A 203 17.92 -0.07 7.66
C PHE A 203 18.08 1.44 7.42
N LYS A 204 18.44 2.17 8.47
CA LYS A 204 18.77 3.59 8.42
C LYS A 204 20.29 3.75 8.53
N LEU A 205 20.89 4.15 7.42
CA LEU A 205 22.34 4.24 7.21
C LEU A 205 22.76 5.70 7.06
N LEU A 206 24.07 5.96 7.04
CA LEU A 206 24.66 7.29 6.80
C LEU A 206 24.01 8.42 7.61
N ASN A 207 23.91 8.24 8.94
CA ASN A 207 23.23 9.18 9.84
C ASN A 207 21.81 9.53 9.38
N TYR A 208 21.03 8.50 9.01
CA TYR A 208 19.63 8.59 8.58
C TYR A 208 19.41 9.22 7.20
N LYS A 209 20.47 9.55 6.44
CA LYS A 209 20.33 10.07 5.07
C LYS A 209 19.97 9.00 4.05
N LEU A 210 20.41 7.76 4.29
CA LEU A 210 20.13 6.62 3.42
C LEU A 210 19.21 5.65 4.14
N LEU A 211 18.08 5.34 3.54
CA LEU A 211 17.20 4.24 3.94
C LEU A 211 17.30 3.14 2.89
N THR A 212 17.40 1.90 3.33
CA THR A 212 17.27 0.72 2.46
C THR A 212 16.24 -0.19 3.06
N SER A 213 15.33 -0.72 2.24
CA SER A 213 14.23 -1.56 2.69
C SER A 213 14.09 -2.79 1.80
N PHE A 214 13.69 -3.90 2.43
CA PHE A 214 13.38 -5.15 1.76
C PHE A 214 12.07 -5.70 2.32
N ASP A 215 11.16 -6.07 1.43
CA ASP A 215 9.91 -6.73 1.77
C ASP A 215 9.79 -8.08 1.06
N ILE A 216 9.14 -9.03 1.73
CA ILE A 216 8.70 -10.30 1.17
C ILE A 216 7.21 -10.50 1.50
N GLY A 217 6.46 -11.09 0.59
CA GLY A 217 5.06 -11.41 0.85
C GLY A 217 4.51 -12.56 0.02
N LYS A 218 3.36 -13.07 0.45
CA LYS A 218 2.63 -14.17 -0.19
C LYS A 218 1.14 -13.84 -0.21
N VAL A 219 0.56 -13.86 -1.39
CA VAL A 219 -0.88 -13.73 -1.61
C VAL A 219 -1.48 -15.13 -1.61
N GLU A 220 -2.59 -15.32 -0.93
CA GLU A 220 -3.37 -16.55 -0.99
C GLU A 220 -3.76 -16.90 -2.44
N GLY A 221 -3.68 -18.17 -2.79
CA GLY A 221 -3.93 -18.65 -4.14
C GLY A 221 -2.77 -18.48 -5.13
N GLU A 222 -1.86 -17.51 -4.96
CA GLU A 222 -0.73 -17.34 -5.87
C GLU A 222 0.42 -18.30 -5.54
N ASP A 223 1.04 -18.93 -6.54
CA ASP A 223 2.23 -19.77 -6.33
C ASP A 223 3.49 -18.93 -6.08
N LYS A 224 3.59 -17.75 -6.71
CA LYS A 224 4.75 -16.87 -6.59
C LYS A 224 4.85 -16.21 -5.21
N MET A 225 6.09 -16.08 -4.74
CA MET A 225 6.42 -15.15 -3.66
C MET A 225 6.68 -13.77 -4.27
N ARG A 226 6.23 -12.72 -3.59
CA ARG A 226 6.47 -11.33 -3.99
C ARG A 226 7.63 -10.77 -3.17
N TYR A 227 8.46 -9.97 -3.82
CA TYR A 227 9.64 -9.35 -3.21
C TYR A 227 9.75 -7.89 -3.66
N SER A 228 10.25 -7.04 -2.77
CA SER A 228 10.50 -5.63 -3.06
C SER A 228 11.79 -5.17 -2.39
N PHE A 229 12.57 -4.38 -3.10
CA PHE A 229 13.77 -3.71 -2.61
C PHE A 229 13.65 -2.22 -2.91
N GLY A 230 14.08 -1.37 -1.98
CA GLY A 230 14.05 0.08 -2.17
C GLY A 230 15.17 0.79 -1.44
N ALA A 231 15.64 1.89 -2.02
CA ALA A 231 16.59 2.80 -1.42
C ALA A 231 16.13 4.27 -1.54
N GLU A 232 16.14 5.00 -0.44
CA GLU A 232 15.83 6.44 -0.37
C GLU A 232 17.06 7.19 0.13
N TYR A 233 17.51 8.20 -0.61
CA TYR A 233 18.63 9.04 -0.22
C TYR A 233 18.24 10.53 -0.18
N TRP A 234 18.37 11.13 0.99
CA TRP A 234 18.17 12.56 1.21
C TRP A 234 19.46 13.34 0.90
N LEU A 235 19.53 13.90 -0.31
CA LEU A 235 20.62 14.77 -0.77
C LEU A 235 20.66 16.09 0.00
N ALA A 236 19.49 16.60 0.39
CA ALA A 236 19.31 17.75 1.27
C ALA A 236 18.12 17.50 2.20
N LYS A 237 17.88 18.37 3.20
CA LYS A 237 16.71 18.23 4.10
C LYS A 237 15.37 18.28 3.37
N SER A 238 15.34 18.88 2.19
CA SER A 238 14.15 19.10 1.36
C SER A 238 14.18 18.36 0.03
N PHE A 239 15.19 17.52 -0.24
CA PHE A 239 15.31 16.83 -1.52
C PHE A 239 15.78 15.40 -1.34
N ALA A 240 14.96 14.46 -1.83
CA ALA A 240 15.27 13.04 -1.81
C ALA A 240 15.13 12.43 -3.21
N VAL A 241 15.96 11.43 -3.46
CA VAL A 241 15.86 10.54 -4.62
C VAL A 241 15.65 9.12 -4.15
N ARG A 242 14.89 8.35 -4.92
CA ARG A 242 14.47 6.99 -4.60
C ARG A 242 14.64 6.08 -5.81
N SER A 243 14.98 4.83 -5.55
CA SER A 243 14.97 3.75 -6.53
C SER A 243 14.48 2.49 -5.87
N GLY A 244 13.79 1.64 -6.61
CA GLY A 244 13.35 0.36 -6.13
C GLY A 244 13.13 -0.66 -7.24
N TYR A 245 13.01 -1.91 -6.83
CA TYR A 245 12.80 -3.05 -7.71
C TYR A 245 11.86 -4.03 -7.02
N SER A 246 10.92 -4.59 -7.78
CA SER A 246 9.95 -5.58 -7.30
C SER A 246 9.73 -6.68 -8.31
N ASP A 247 8.86 -7.64 -7.98
CA ASP A 247 8.39 -8.64 -8.94
C ASP A 247 7.59 -8.05 -10.12
N ASN A 248 7.20 -6.78 -10.05
CA ASN A 248 6.56 -6.05 -11.15
C ASN A 248 7.55 -5.22 -11.97
N GLY A 249 8.80 -5.05 -11.55
CA GLY A 249 9.79 -4.25 -12.30
C GLY A 249 10.45 -3.13 -11.49
N PHE A 250 11.10 -2.23 -12.23
CA PHE A 250 11.89 -1.12 -11.70
C PHE A 250 11.02 0.10 -11.36
N SER A 251 11.44 0.86 -10.35
CA SER A 251 10.81 2.12 -9.98
C SER A 251 11.86 3.17 -9.59
N ALA A 252 11.50 4.43 -9.78
CA ALA A 252 12.29 5.58 -9.35
C ALA A 252 11.37 6.70 -8.87
N GLY A 253 11.88 7.58 -8.02
CA GLY A 253 11.11 8.74 -7.60
C GLY A 253 11.92 9.83 -6.95
N ILE A 254 11.28 10.98 -6.81
CA ILE A 254 11.86 12.19 -6.22
C ILE A 254 10.89 12.81 -5.24
N SER A 255 11.41 13.46 -4.20
CA SER A 255 10.63 14.21 -3.23
C SER A 255 11.23 15.61 -3.05
N ILE A 256 10.39 16.64 -3.07
CA ILE A 256 10.75 18.04 -2.87
C ILE A 256 9.91 18.62 -1.73
N GLY A 257 10.57 19.00 -0.63
CA GLY A 257 9.94 19.60 0.54
C GLY A 257 9.99 21.13 0.50
N ILE A 258 8.85 21.78 0.70
CA ILE A 258 8.72 23.24 0.77
C ILE A 258 7.92 23.58 2.03
N LYS A 259 8.63 23.95 3.11
CA LYS A 259 8.05 24.16 4.45
C LYS A 259 7.25 22.92 4.90
N LYS A 260 5.93 23.07 5.04
CA LYS A 260 4.99 22.01 5.45
C LYS A 260 4.49 21.15 4.28
N LEU A 261 4.79 21.54 3.04
CA LEU A 261 4.40 20.81 1.84
C LEU A 261 5.51 19.85 1.41
N LEU A 262 5.12 18.67 0.92
CA LEU A 262 6.00 17.70 0.28
C LEU A 262 5.37 17.29 -1.05
N LEU A 263 6.07 17.58 -2.14
CA LEU A 263 5.72 17.16 -3.49
C LEU A 263 6.54 15.93 -3.84
N GLU A 264 5.89 14.89 -4.31
CA GLU A 264 6.56 13.63 -4.64
C GLU A 264 6.08 13.11 -5.99
N TYR A 265 7.03 12.62 -6.78
CA TYR A 265 6.76 11.94 -8.03
C TYR A 265 7.42 10.56 -8.00
N SER A 266 6.78 9.57 -8.61
CA SER A 266 7.42 8.31 -8.94
C SER A 266 6.98 7.77 -10.29
N PHE A 267 7.91 7.09 -10.94
CA PHE A 267 7.69 6.26 -12.09
C PHE A 267 7.90 4.80 -11.69
N SER A 268 7.06 3.90 -12.19
CA SER A 268 7.23 2.44 -12.08
C SER A 268 7.03 1.82 -13.45
N ASP A 269 7.99 1.00 -13.85
CA ASP A 269 7.89 0.08 -14.97
C ASP A 269 7.14 -1.18 -14.50
N GLU A 270 6.26 -1.68 -15.35
CA GLU A 270 5.45 -2.88 -15.12
C GLU A 270 5.49 -3.74 -16.40
N ASP A 271 5.42 -5.07 -16.29
CA ASP A 271 5.66 -6.02 -17.39
C ASP A 271 5.01 -5.67 -18.74
N LEU A 272 3.86 -4.98 -18.72
CA LEU A 272 3.10 -4.53 -19.90
C LEU A 272 2.61 -3.08 -19.82
N SER A 273 3.03 -2.32 -18.81
CA SER A 273 2.52 -0.98 -18.53
C SER A 273 3.56 -0.08 -17.87
N SER A 274 3.24 1.19 -17.77
CA SER A 274 3.93 2.06 -16.83
C SER A 274 2.93 2.80 -15.97
N ARG A 275 3.39 3.18 -14.79
CA ARG A 275 2.62 3.94 -13.82
C ARG A 275 3.38 5.18 -13.41
N GLN A 276 2.69 6.31 -13.45
CA GLN A 276 3.19 7.59 -12.95
C GLN A 276 2.36 8.03 -11.77
N ILE A 277 3.01 8.40 -10.67
CA ILE A 277 2.32 8.77 -9.43
C ILE A 277 2.79 10.14 -8.99
N LEU A 278 1.84 11.00 -8.69
CA LEU A 278 2.06 12.31 -8.09
C LEU A 278 1.39 12.34 -6.72
N SER A 279 2.15 12.72 -5.69
CA SER A 279 1.65 12.88 -4.33
C SER A 279 1.95 14.30 -3.81
N LEU A 280 0.99 14.88 -3.11
CA LEU A 280 1.13 16.13 -2.38
C LEU A 280 0.74 15.88 -0.91
N SER A 281 1.69 16.02 0.00
CA SER A 281 1.44 16.00 1.45
C SER A 281 1.52 17.39 2.06
N LEU A 282 0.60 17.66 3.01
CA LEU A 282 0.64 18.78 3.95
C LEU A 282 0.83 18.22 5.37
N LYS A 283 1.88 18.67 6.06
CA LYS A 283 2.20 18.30 7.45
C LYS A 283 1.82 19.40 8.43
N PHE A 284 1.11 19.10 9.52
CA PHE A 284 0.59 20.11 10.43
C PHE A 284 0.47 19.71 11.91
#